data_AF-A0A167HLS5-F1
#
_entry.id   AF-A0A167HLS5-F1
#
_cell.length_a   1.000
_cell.length_b   1.000
_cell.length_c   1.000
_cell.angle_alpha   90.00
_cell.angle_beta   90.00
_cell.angle_gamma   90.00
#
_symmetry.space_group_name_H-M   'P 1'
#
loop_
_entity.id
_entity.type
_entity.pdbx_description
1 polymer ?
#
loop_
_entity_poly.entity_id
_entity_poly.type
_entity_poly.pdbx_seq_one_letter_code
_entity_poly.pdbx_strand_id
1 'polypeptide(L)'
;MSDAPPCPCIIRPIPPSSTHALRHAVLWPSKPLDYVILAEDAEGWHFGAFLSRDSDALASTGEGPGPRAVEEQGEQRELGELEPVSVISCFLEPLLEDLTSPTVPLPTGRFRKFATSPSYQGQGLGTALLQHTLQFLTSPEAQGGKGVRRVWCDARWEKRGFYERFGMRAVRPQGEGEGPTFYKGDVPYVRMVLDVVDPEGLLWPQT
;
A
#
# COMPACT_ATOMS: atom_id res chain seq x y z
N MET A 1 6.03 -10.08 -22.10
CA MET A 1 6.13 -10.01 -20.62
C MET A 1 5.16 -11.06 -20.09
N SER A 2 5.63 -12.02 -19.32
CA SER A 2 4.80 -13.15 -18.87
C SER A 2 3.78 -12.63 -17.87
N ASP A 3 2.53 -12.52 -18.31
CA ASP A 3 1.39 -12.08 -17.50
C ASP A 3 0.90 -13.30 -16.71
N ALA A 4 1.68 -13.69 -15.68
CA ALA A 4 1.17 -14.66 -14.72
C ALA A 4 -0.04 -14.01 -14.03
N PRO A 5 -1.20 -14.69 -13.96
CA PRO A 5 -2.37 -14.13 -13.32
C PRO A 5 -2.00 -13.74 -11.87
N PRO A 6 -2.46 -12.58 -11.40
CA PRO A 6 -2.15 -12.12 -10.04
C PRO A 6 -2.57 -13.20 -9.04
N CYS A 7 -1.72 -13.46 -8.05
CA CYS A 7 -2.05 -14.40 -6.98
C CYS A 7 -3.42 -14.02 -6.38
N PRO A 8 -4.41 -14.92 -6.34
CA PRO A 8 -5.74 -14.56 -5.86
C PRO A 8 -5.65 -14.14 -4.40
N CYS A 9 -5.99 -12.88 -4.13
CA CYS A 9 -5.99 -12.32 -2.80
C CYS A 9 -7.29 -11.60 -2.49
N ILE A 10 -7.64 -11.60 -1.20
CA ILE A 10 -8.75 -10.85 -0.66
C ILE A 10 -8.16 -9.62 0.03
N ILE A 11 -8.64 -8.44 -0.34
CA ILE A 11 -8.27 -7.17 0.31
C ILE A 11 -9.43 -6.73 1.18
N ARG A 12 -9.15 -6.37 2.44
CA ARG A 12 -10.17 -5.88 3.38
C ARG A 12 -9.60 -4.83 4.34
N PRO A 13 -10.46 -3.97 4.92
CA PRO A 13 -10.08 -3.14 6.04
C PRO A 13 -9.60 -3.98 7.23
N ILE A 14 -8.60 -3.48 7.95
CA ILE A 14 -8.06 -4.09 9.16
C ILE A 14 -7.84 -3.01 10.23
N PRO A 15 -7.83 -3.36 11.53
CA PRO A 15 -7.41 -2.42 12.56
C PRO A 15 -5.91 -2.10 12.42
N PRO A 16 -5.46 -0.91 12.89
CA PRO A 16 -4.05 -0.52 12.82
C PRO A 16 -3.12 -1.54 13.48
N SER A 17 -3.54 -2.16 14.58
CA SER A 17 -2.75 -3.18 15.30
C SER A 17 -2.38 -4.38 14.43
N SER A 18 -3.28 -4.82 13.55
CA SER A 18 -3.03 -5.92 12.60
C SER A 18 -1.96 -5.59 11.54
N THR A 19 -1.51 -4.34 11.45
CA THR A 19 -0.40 -3.96 10.56
C THR A 19 0.97 -4.08 11.23
N HIS A 20 1.03 -4.03 12.57
CA HIS A 20 2.26 -3.74 13.30
C HIS A 20 3.32 -4.84 13.13
N ALA A 21 2.93 -6.11 13.21
CA ALA A 21 3.83 -7.23 13.05
C ALA A 21 4.52 -7.22 11.67
N LEU A 22 3.75 -7.08 10.58
CA LEU A 22 4.32 -7.07 9.23
C LEU A 22 5.12 -5.79 8.93
N ARG A 23 4.64 -4.62 9.42
CA ARG A 23 5.39 -3.35 9.30
C ARG A 23 6.77 -3.48 9.96
N HIS A 24 6.83 -4.06 11.16
CA HIS A 24 8.08 -4.27 11.89
C HIS A 24 9.01 -5.22 11.13
N ALA A 25 8.53 -6.43 10.83
CA ALA A 25 9.32 -7.47 10.18
C ALA A 25 9.91 -7.03 8.82
N VAL A 26 9.16 -6.24 8.04
CA VAL A 26 9.57 -5.85 6.68
C VAL A 26 10.29 -4.52 6.63
N LEU A 27 9.82 -3.50 7.36
CA LEU A 27 10.34 -2.16 7.23
C LEU A 27 11.50 -1.89 8.18
N TRP A 28 11.40 -2.33 9.43
CA TRP A 28 12.35 -1.97 10.48
C TRP A 28 12.58 -3.13 11.49
N PRO A 29 13.06 -4.30 11.05
CA PRO A 29 13.14 -5.50 11.88
C PRO A 29 14.10 -5.36 13.08
N SER A 30 15.07 -4.44 12.99
CA SER A 30 16.05 -4.16 14.04
C SER A 30 15.60 -3.09 15.05
N LYS A 31 14.43 -2.45 14.84
CA LYS A 31 13.88 -1.45 15.75
C LYS A 31 12.89 -2.11 16.73
N PRO A 32 12.55 -1.48 17.86
CA PRO A 32 11.43 -1.93 18.68
C PRO A 32 10.09 -1.83 17.92
N LEU A 33 9.08 -2.59 18.36
CA LEU A 33 7.76 -2.66 17.71
C LEU A 33 7.05 -1.29 17.68
N ASP A 34 7.19 -0.48 18.72
CA ASP A 34 6.59 0.86 18.82
C ASP A 34 7.10 1.82 17.72
N TYR A 35 8.30 1.61 17.17
CA TYR A 35 8.85 2.39 16.07
C TYR A 35 8.00 2.34 14.79
N VAL A 36 7.18 1.30 14.62
CA VAL A 36 6.28 1.16 13.47
C VAL A 36 4.84 1.58 13.73
N ILE A 37 4.51 1.89 15.00
CA ILE A 37 3.22 2.42 15.41
C ILE A 37 3.22 3.92 15.14
N LEU A 38 2.22 4.40 14.40
CA LEU A 38 2.09 5.82 14.08
C LEU A 38 1.20 6.50 15.11
N ALA A 39 1.55 7.73 15.51
CA ALA A 39 0.68 8.51 16.40
C ALA A 39 -0.71 8.69 15.81
N GLU A 40 -0.78 8.82 14.48
CA GLU A 40 -2.02 9.05 13.73
C GLU A 40 -2.70 7.75 13.28
N ASP A 41 -2.23 6.55 13.68
CA ASP A 41 -2.82 5.28 13.23
C ASP A 41 -4.33 5.20 13.53
N ALA A 42 -4.82 5.84 14.60
CA ALA A 42 -6.25 5.86 14.92
C ALA A 42 -7.12 6.68 13.94
N GLU A 43 -6.50 7.56 13.14
CA GLU A 43 -7.16 8.49 12.22
C GLU A 43 -7.12 8.01 10.76
N GLY A 44 -6.38 6.92 10.50
CA GLY A 44 -6.17 6.38 9.16
C GLY A 44 -7.10 5.23 8.78
N TRP A 45 -7.04 4.87 7.50
CA TRP A 45 -7.56 3.61 7.01
C TRP A 45 -6.40 2.64 6.78
N HIS A 46 -6.62 1.37 7.12
CA HIS A 46 -5.64 0.33 6.96
C HIS A 46 -6.25 -0.82 6.18
N PHE A 47 -5.49 -1.32 5.21
CA PHE A 47 -5.91 -2.44 4.38
C PHE A 47 -4.89 -3.56 4.47
N GLY A 48 -5.40 -4.79 4.58
CA GLY A 48 -4.62 -6.02 4.51
C GLY A 48 -5.00 -6.82 3.28
N ALA A 49 -4.01 -7.41 2.61
CA ALA A 49 -4.21 -8.45 1.62
C ALA A 49 -3.93 -9.82 2.23
N PHE A 50 -4.86 -10.75 2.01
CA PHE A 50 -4.86 -12.12 2.51
C PHE A 50 -4.85 -13.06 1.31
N LEU A 51 -4.14 -14.19 1.42
CA LEU A 51 -4.17 -15.21 0.39
C LEU A 51 -5.58 -15.83 0.34
N SER A 52 -6.08 -16.07 -0.87
CA SER A 52 -7.27 -16.90 -1.03
C SER A 52 -6.92 -18.35 -0.70
N ARG A 53 -7.86 -19.13 -0.17
CA ARG A 53 -7.64 -20.55 0.19
C ARG A 53 -7.11 -21.40 -0.97
N ASP A 54 -7.40 -21.02 -2.21
CA ASP A 54 -6.88 -21.70 -3.41
C ASP A 54 -5.39 -21.40 -3.66
N SER A 55 -4.86 -20.31 -3.10
CA SER A 55 -3.45 -19.88 -3.23
C SER A 55 -2.53 -20.54 -2.19
N ASP A 56 -3.03 -20.77 -0.98
CA ASP A 56 -2.28 -21.46 0.09
C ASP A 56 -1.95 -22.91 -0.30
N ALA A 57 -2.82 -23.56 -1.07
CA ALA A 57 -2.61 -24.92 -1.58
C ALA A 57 -1.50 -24.99 -2.63
N LEU A 58 -1.28 -23.94 -3.42
CA LEU A 58 -0.25 -23.93 -4.47
C LEU A 58 1.16 -23.72 -3.90
N ALA A 59 1.28 -22.97 -2.81
CA ALA A 59 2.55 -22.71 -2.11
C ALA A 59 3.10 -23.93 -1.33
N SER A 60 2.29 -24.99 -1.14
CA SER A 60 2.68 -26.19 -0.37
C SER A 60 3.15 -27.38 -1.23
N THR A 61 3.26 -27.23 -2.56
CA THR A 61 3.65 -28.35 -3.44
C THR A 61 5.18 -28.57 -3.49
N GLY A 62 5.72 -29.08 -2.38
CA GLY A 62 6.96 -29.86 -2.33
C GLY A 62 6.62 -31.33 -2.07
N GLU A 63 7.07 -32.23 -2.94
CA GLU A 63 6.61 -33.63 -3.07
C GLU A 63 6.80 -34.54 -1.83
N GLY A 64 5.83 -35.44 -1.62
CA GLY A 64 5.93 -36.67 -0.83
C GLY A 64 4.62 -37.50 -0.90
N PRO A 65 4.63 -38.84 -1.13
CA PRO A 65 3.47 -39.55 -1.67
C PRO A 65 2.57 -40.24 -0.64
N GLY A 66 1.27 -40.37 -0.98
CA GLY A 66 0.44 -41.53 -0.61
C GLY A 66 -0.86 -41.24 0.15
N PRO A 67 -2.03 -41.73 -0.30
CA PRO A 67 -3.33 -41.34 0.22
C PRO A 67 -3.75 -42.19 1.43
N ARG A 68 -4.40 -41.56 2.42
CA ARG A 68 -5.35 -42.23 3.31
C ARG A 68 -6.57 -41.32 3.51
N ALA A 69 -7.70 -41.79 3.03
CA ALA A 69 -9.01 -41.22 3.26
C ALA A 69 -9.35 -41.31 4.76
N VAL A 70 -9.69 -40.18 5.38
CA VAL A 70 -10.57 -40.14 6.56
C VAL A 70 -11.36 -38.82 6.51
N GLU A 71 -12.65 -38.98 6.20
CA GLU A 71 -13.83 -38.30 6.73
C GLU A 71 -14.07 -36.80 6.48
N GLU A 72 -15.15 -36.57 5.73
CA GLU A 72 -16.00 -35.38 5.76
C GLU A 72 -16.50 -35.09 7.18
N GLN A 73 -16.00 -34.04 7.80
CA GLN A 73 -16.77 -33.25 8.76
C GLN A 73 -16.48 -31.77 8.48
N GLY A 74 -17.54 -31.03 8.17
CA GLY A 74 -17.46 -29.62 7.82
C GLY A 74 -16.91 -28.78 8.96
N GLU A 75 -15.69 -28.29 8.80
CA GLU A 75 -15.22 -27.11 9.51
C GLU A 75 -15.38 -25.92 8.58
N GLN A 76 -16.45 -25.16 8.82
CA GLN A 76 -16.41 -23.72 8.69
C GLN A 76 -15.24 -23.20 9.54
N ARG A 77 -14.01 -23.30 9.03
CA ARG A 77 -12.89 -22.51 9.54
C ARG A 77 -13.33 -21.07 9.34
N GLU A 78 -13.70 -20.41 10.42
CA GLU A 78 -13.98 -18.97 10.44
C GLU A 78 -12.87 -18.26 9.69
N LEU A 79 -13.24 -17.27 8.88
CA LEU A 79 -12.35 -16.39 8.12
C LEU A 79 -11.47 -15.49 9.05
N GLY A 80 -11.31 -15.88 10.31
CA GLY A 80 -10.90 -15.05 11.45
C GLY A 80 -9.44 -15.12 11.87
N GLU A 81 -8.58 -15.93 11.25
CA GLU A 81 -7.21 -16.14 11.76
C GLU A 81 -6.07 -15.98 10.72
N LEU A 82 -6.37 -15.66 9.47
CA LEU A 82 -5.29 -15.42 8.51
C LEU A 82 -4.70 -14.03 8.77
N GLU A 83 -3.38 -13.97 9.00
CA GLU A 83 -2.60 -12.74 9.05
C GLU A 83 -2.45 -12.14 7.64
N PRO A 84 -2.45 -10.80 7.48
CA PRO A 84 -2.24 -10.18 6.18
C PRO A 84 -0.81 -10.43 5.70
N VAL A 85 -0.65 -10.86 4.45
CA VAL A 85 0.66 -11.01 3.79
C VAL A 85 1.17 -9.71 3.18
N SER A 86 0.29 -8.72 3.07
CA SER A 86 0.64 -7.35 2.71
C SER A 86 -0.26 -6.35 3.43
N VAL A 87 0.30 -5.24 3.90
CA VAL A 87 -0.42 -4.19 4.63
C VAL A 87 -0.04 -2.82 4.11
N ILE A 88 -1.00 -1.90 4.09
CA ILE A 88 -0.82 -0.50 3.75
C ILE A 88 -1.71 0.36 4.63
N SER A 89 -1.34 1.62 4.81
CA SER A 89 -2.13 2.56 5.60
C SER A 89 -2.17 3.90 4.91
N CYS A 90 -3.35 4.53 4.90
CA CYS A 90 -3.56 5.80 4.24
C CYS A 90 -4.32 6.78 5.12
N PHE A 91 -4.06 8.06 4.88
CA PHE A 91 -4.48 9.18 5.71
C PHE A 91 -4.85 10.35 4.80
N LEU A 92 -5.83 11.16 5.20
CA LEU A 92 -5.99 12.50 4.61
C LEU A 92 -4.92 13.40 5.23
N GLU A 93 -3.85 13.66 4.46
CA GLU A 93 -2.70 14.41 4.95
C GLU A 93 -2.28 15.42 3.87
N PRO A 94 -2.25 16.74 4.19
CA PRO A 94 -1.78 17.80 3.30
C PRO A 94 -0.38 17.52 2.77
N LEU A 95 -0.15 17.76 1.48
CA LEU A 95 1.19 17.84 0.93
C LEU A 95 1.68 19.30 1.04
N LEU A 96 2.77 19.53 1.76
CA LEU A 96 3.34 20.86 1.96
C LEU A 96 3.59 21.59 0.62
N GLU A 97 3.16 22.85 0.57
CA GLU A 97 3.01 23.66 -0.66
C GLU A 97 4.32 23.89 -1.41
N ASP A 98 5.45 24.02 -0.71
CA ASP A 98 6.78 24.32 -1.28
C ASP A 98 7.31 23.27 -2.28
N LEU A 99 6.60 22.15 -2.43
CA LEU A 99 6.99 21.00 -3.23
C LEU A 99 6.10 20.78 -4.46
N THR A 100 5.09 21.63 -4.66
CA THR A 100 4.18 21.54 -5.81
C THR A 100 3.84 22.93 -6.36
N SER A 101 3.54 23.01 -7.67
CA SER A 101 3.19 24.27 -8.37
C SER A 101 2.18 25.13 -7.59
N PRO A 102 2.19 26.49 -7.71
CA PRO A 102 1.54 27.43 -6.78
C PRO A 102 -0.01 27.51 -6.89
N THR A 103 -0.68 26.42 -7.23
CA THR A 103 -2.14 26.35 -7.31
C THR A 103 -2.74 25.94 -5.97
N VAL A 104 -3.97 26.44 -5.75
CA VAL A 104 -4.90 26.17 -4.63
C VAL A 104 -4.67 24.82 -3.93
N PRO A 105 -4.71 24.77 -2.57
CA PRO A 105 -4.56 23.53 -1.81
C PRO A 105 -5.48 22.43 -2.36
N LEU A 106 -4.87 21.36 -2.86
CA LEU A 106 -5.59 20.20 -3.35
C LEU A 106 -5.89 19.26 -2.18
N PRO A 107 -7.09 18.67 -2.11
CA PRO A 107 -7.35 17.55 -1.22
C PRO A 107 -6.32 16.44 -1.47
N THR A 108 -5.54 16.07 -0.45
CA THR A 108 -4.46 15.11 -0.61
C THR A 108 -4.58 13.93 0.35
N GLY A 109 -4.22 12.76 -0.16
CA GLY A 109 -4.10 11.54 0.61
C GLY A 109 -2.65 11.08 0.64
N ARG A 110 -2.18 10.64 1.79
CA ARG A 110 -0.86 10.01 1.92
C ARG A 110 -1.02 8.56 2.27
N PHE A 111 -0.30 7.68 1.58
CA PHE A 111 -0.12 6.31 2.08
C PHE A 111 1.29 6.13 2.66
N ARG A 112 1.38 5.33 3.72
CA ARG A 112 2.60 5.04 4.46
C ARG A 112 2.61 3.59 4.92
N LYS A 113 3.77 3.17 5.43
CA LYS A 113 3.99 1.84 6.04
C LYS A 113 3.51 0.67 5.18
N PHE A 114 3.70 0.80 3.86
CA PHE A 114 3.36 -0.24 2.90
C PHE A 114 4.41 -1.36 2.94
N ALA A 115 3.98 -2.57 3.29
CA ALA A 115 4.85 -3.72 3.48
C ALA A 115 4.20 -4.99 2.92
N THR A 116 4.93 -5.72 2.07
CA THR A 116 4.58 -7.07 1.62
C THR A 116 5.62 -8.04 2.17
N SER A 117 5.17 -9.15 2.76
CA SER A 117 6.05 -10.22 3.24
C SER A 117 7.00 -10.70 2.13
N PRO A 118 8.32 -10.88 2.40
CA PRO A 118 9.30 -11.27 1.39
C PRO A 118 8.93 -12.54 0.61
N SER A 119 8.36 -13.54 1.28
CA SER A 119 7.93 -14.80 0.67
C SER A 119 6.81 -14.64 -0.35
N TYR A 120 6.13 -13.49 -0.35
CA TYR A 120 4.98 -13.18 -1.19
C TYR A 120 5.21 -11.97 -2.11
N GLN A 121 6.44 -11.46 -2.19
CA GLN A 121 6.82 -10.41 -3.15
C GLN A 121 6.93 -10.97 -4.56
N GLY A 122 6.77 -10.09 -5.57
CA GLY A 122 6.85 -10.48 -6.98
C GLY A 122 5.59 -11.16 -7.54
N GLN A 123 4.56 -11.38 -6.72
CA GLN A 123 3.34 -12.13 -7.10
C GLN A 123 2.11 -11.24 -7.34
N GLY A 124 2.29 -9.92 -7.46
CA GLY A 124 1.20 -8.97 -7.72
C GLY A 124 0.41 -8.51 -6.49
N LEU A 125 0.58 -9.10 -5.31
CA LEU A 125 -0.17 -8.73 -4.09
C LEU A 125 0.00 -7.27 -3.68
N GLY A 126 1.23 -6.76 -3.71
CA GLY A 126 1.50 -5.34 -3.44
C GLY A 126 0.87 -4.42 -4.50
N THR A 127 0.84 -4.87 -5.76
CA THR A 127 0.18 -4.13 -6.83
C THR A 127 -1.33 -4.04 -6.58
N ALA A 128 -1.98 -5.17 -6.29
CA ALA A 128 -3.40 -5.23 -5.99
C ALA A 128 -3.76 -4.35 -4.78
N LEU A 129 -2.97 -4.44 -3.71
CA LEU A 129 -3.21 -3.66 -2.50
C LEU A 129 -3.04 -2.14 -2.73
N LEU A 130 -2.02 -1.73 -3.49
CA LEU A 130 -1.85 -0.31 -3.82
C LEU A 130 -2.98 0.17 -4.74
N GLN A 131 -3.41 -0.62 -5.73
CA GLN A 131 -4.55 -0.26 -6.60
C GLN A 131 -5.81 -0.02 -5.79
N HIS A 132 -6.15 -0.94 -4.87
CA HIS A 132 -7.28 -0.79 -3.97
C HIS A 132 -7.18 0.49 -3.13
N THR A 133 -5.98 0.78 -2.60
CA THR A 133 -5.74 1.98 -1.78
C THR A 133 -5.90 3.27 -2.58
N LEU A 134 -5.39 3.30 -3.82
CA LEU A 134 -5.54 4.45 -4.71
C LEU A 134 -7.01 4.66 -5.05
N GLN A 135 -7.73 3.60 -5.45
CA GLN A 135 -9.16 3.64 -5.72
C GLN A 135 -9.93 4.21 -4.54
N PHE A 136 -9.70 3.68 -3.33
CA PHE A 136 -10.32 4.17 -2.10
C PHE A 136 -10.02 5.65 -1.84
N LEU A 137 -8.75 6.07 -1.87
CA LEU A 137 -8.39 7.46 -1.61
C LEU A 137 -9.03 8.44 -2.60
N THR A 138 -9.20 8.01 -3.85
CA THR A 138 -9.82 8.83 -4.91
C THR A 138 -11.34 8.75 -4.93
N SER A 139 -11.94 7.90 -4.11
CA SER A 139 -13.38 7.70 -4.11
C SER A 139 -14.09 8.70 -3.18
N PRO A 140 -15.39 8.96 -3.40
CA PRO A 140 -16.21 9.84 -2.55
C PRO A 140 -16.15 9.50 -1.06
N GLU A 141 -15.98 8.22 -0.74
CA GLU A 141 -15.94 7.66 0.62
C GLU A 141 -14.75 8.15 1.45
N ALA A 142 -13.58 8.36 0.83
CA ALA A 142 -12.39 8.78 1.56
C ALA A 142 -12.46 10.24 2.03
N GLN A 143 -13.12 11.13 1.26
CA GLN A 143 -13.17 12.55 1.59
C GLN A 143 -14.42 13.24 1.03
N GLY A 144 -15.43 13.42 1.88
CA GLY A 144 -16.50 14.41 1.73
C GLY A 144 -17.22 14.41 0.38
N GLY A 145 -17.29 13.26 -0.31
CA GLY A 145 -18.03 13.10 -1.56
C GLY A 145 -17.21 13.24 -2.85
N LYS A 146 -15.92 13.61 -2.80
CA LYS A 146 -15.10 13.81 -4.02
C LYS A 146 -13.76 13.06 -4.05
N GLY A 147 -13.32 12.51 -2.93
CA GLY A 147 -12.00 11.88 -2.81
C GLY A 147 -10.83 12.86 -2.96
N VAL A 148 -9.60 12.35 -2.83
CA VAL A 148 -8.39 13.16 -2.94
C VAL A 148 -8.05 13.46 -4.41
N ARG A 149 -7.49 14.65 -4.68
CA ARG A 149 -6.98 15.06 -5.99
C ARG A 149 -5.50 14.75 -6.18
N ARG A 150 -4.80 14.45 -5.09
CA ARG A 150 -3.41 14.02 -5.14
C ARG A 150 -3.13 12.96 -4.09
N VAL A 151 -2.53 11.86 -4.52
CA VAL A 151 -2.00 10.84 -3.61
C VAL A 151 -0.49 10.99 -3.53
N TRP A 152 0.09 10.85 -2.35
CA TRP A 152 1.54 10.92 -2.19
C TRP A 152 2.10 9.93 -1.17
N CYS A 153 3.39 9.67 -1.26
CA CYS A 153 4.11 8.87 -0.28
C CYS A 153 5.58 9.29 -0.20
N ASP A 154 6.23 8.91 0.91
CA ASP A 154 7.69 8.90 0.98
C ASP A 154 8.15 7.48 0.63
N ALA A 155 8.60 7.29 -0.61
CA ALA A 155 9.10 6.02 -1.10
C ALA A 155 10.57 5.83 -0.73
N ARG A 156 10.97 4.59 -0.37
CA ARG A 156 12.40 4.23 -0.41
C ARG A 156 12.91 4.44 -1.83
N TRP A 157 14.08 5.05 -1.99
CA TRP A 157 14.65 5.38 -3.30
C TRP A 157 14.68 4.17 -4.24
N GLU A 158 15.13 3.02 -3.74
CA GLU A 158 15.20 1.75 -4.48
C GLU A 158 13.83 1.22 -4.95
N LYS A 159 12.74 1.67 -4.33
CA LYS A 159 11.38 1.26 -4.67
C LYS A 159 10.66 2.28 -5.57
N ARG A 160 11.30 3.38 -5.97
CA ARG A 160 10.66 4.39 -6.85
C ARG A 160 10.05 3.78 -8.12
N GLY A 161 10.77 2.85 -8.77
CA GLY A 161 10.32 2.20 -10.00
C GLY A 161 9.05 1.38 -9.80
N PHE A 162 8.81 0.85 -8.59
CA PHE A 162 7.53 0.21 -8.28
C PHE A 162 6.37 1.22 -8.39
N TYR A 163 6.54 2.43 -7.83
CA TYR A 163 5.53 3.49 -7.82
C TYR A 163 5.37 4.21 -9.16
N GLU A 164 6.46 4.35 -9.93
CA GLU A 164 6.45 4.93 -11.28
C GLU A 164 5.53 4.15 -12.23
N ARG A 165 5.40 2.83 -12.04
CA ARG A 165 4.44 1.98 -12.81
C ARG A 165 2.98 2.31 -12.54
N PHE A 166 2.66 3.03 -11.46
CA PHE A 166 1.33 3.54 -11.15
C PHE A 166 1.14 4.99 -11.63
N GLY A 167 2.09 5.53 -12.41
CA GLY A 167 2.06 6.92 -12.84
C GLY A 167 2.51 7.92 -11.77
N MET A 168 3.05 7.45 -10.64
CA MET A 168 3.59 8.36 -9.63
C MET A 168 4.91 8.97 -10.12
N ARG A 169 5.09 10.28 -9.89
CA ARG A 169 6.31 11.01 -10.22
C ARG A 169 7.08 11.40 -8.96
N ALA A 170 8.41 11.34 -9.03
CA ALA A 170 9.26 11.87 -7.98
C ALA A 170 9.14 13.40 -7.90
N VAL A 171 8.98 13.91 -6.69
CA VAL A 171 9.05 15.34 -6.38
C VAL A 171 10.50 15.71 -6.11
N ARG A 172 10.99 16.73 -6.79
CA ARG A 172 12.37 17.21 -6.68
C ARG A 172 12.40 18.71 -6.43
N PRO A 173 13.29 19.20 -5.56
CA PRO A 173 13.63 20.61 -5.53
C PRO A 173 14.15 21.06 -6.90
N GLN A 174 13.87 22.31 -7.25
CA GLN A 174 14.29 22.87 -8.54
C GLN A 174 15.82 22.94 -8.61
N GLY A 175 16.40 22.41 -9.69
CA GLY A 175 17.85 22.43 -9.92
C GLY A 175 18.62 21.24 -9.34
N GLU A 176 17.96 20.30 -8.67
CA GLU A 176 18.60 19.06 -8.21
C GLU A 176 18.58 17.95 -9.28
N GLY A 177 19.65 17.16 -9.33
CA GLY A 177 19.80 16.02 -10.22
C GLY A 177 18.96 14.80 -9.81
N GLU A 178 19.13 13.69 -10.53
CA GLU A 178 18.50 12.43 -10.17
C GLU A 178 19.11 11.86 -8.87
N GLY A 179 18.26 11.51 -7.91
CA GLY A 179 18.68 10.93 -6.62
C GLY A 179 17.60 10.97 -5.54
N PRO A 180 17.90 10.44 -4.34
CA PRO A 180 17.07 10.61 -3.15
C PRO A 180 17.04 12.07 -2.70
N THR A 181 15.92 12.52 -2.13
CA THR A 181 15.73 13.90 -1.68
C THR A 181 15.81 14.06 -0.16
N PHE A 182 15.76 12.96 0.60
CA PHE A 182 15.95 12.96 2.05
C PHE A 182 16.27 11.56 2.57
N TYR A 183 16.64 11.45 3.85
CA TYR A 183 17.00 10.18 4.50
C TYR A 183 16.18 9.97 5.77
N LYS A 184 15.89 8.71 6.10
CA LYS A 184 15.34 8.28 7.40
C LYS A 184 16.33 7.31 8.03
N GLY A 185 17.16 7.81 8.94
CA GLY A 185 18.41 7.13 9.31
C GLY A 185 19.32 7.04 8.09
N ASP A 186 19.83 5.85 7.78
CA ASP A 186 20.70 5.63 6.61
C ASP A 186 19.92 5.23 5.35
N VAL A 187 18.59 5.18 5.42
CA VAL A 187 17.76 4.74 4.28
C VAL A 187 17.44 5.94 3.40
N PRO A 188 17.79 5.92 2.10
CA PRO A 188 17.46 7.00 1.16
C PRO A 188 15.99 6.96 0.76
N TYR A 189 15.34 8.12 0.74
CA TYR A 189 13.95 8.30 0.38
C TYR A 189 13.77 9.36 -0.72
N VAL A 190 12.66 9.23 -1.43
CA VAL A 190 12.16 10.24 -2.37
C VAL A 190 10.66 10.37 -2.17
N ARG A 191 10.15 11.59 -2.28
CA ARG A 191 8.70 11.83 -2.25
C ARG A 191 8.13 11.54 -3.63
N MET A 192 7.06 10.76 -3.68
CA MET A 192 6.34 10.41 -4.90
C MET A 192 4.93 10.99 -4.85
N VAL A 193 4.43 11.51 -5.96
CA VAL A 193 3.08 12.07 -6.08
C VAL A 193 2.35 11.50 -7.29
N LEU A 194 1.04 11.31 -7.18
CA LEU A 194 0.11 10.99 -8.24
C LEU A 194 -0.96 12.08 -8.26
N ASP A 195 -1.02 12.83 -9.37
CA ASP A 195 -2.11 13.76 -9.62
C ASP A 195 -3.30 12.98 -10.21
N VAL A 196 -4.45 13.08 -9.57
CA VAL A 196 -5.67 12.38 -9.99
C VAL A 196 -6.45 13.36 -10.85
N VAL A 197 -6.39 13.15 -12.16
CA VAL A 197 -7.14 13.95 -13.13
C VAL A 197 -8.60 13.54 -13.02
N ASP A 198 -9.49 14.52 -12.92
CA ASP A 198 -10.93 14.28 -13.01
C ASP A 198 -11.23 13.59 -14.36
N PRO A 199 -12.10 12.56 -14.45
CA PRO A 199 -12.53 11.99 -15.73
C PRO A 199 -13.03 13.04 -16.75
N GLU A 200 -13.43 14.24 -16.31
CA GLU A 200 -13.84 15.35 -17.18
C GLU A 200 -12.74 16.38 -17.51
N GLY A 201 -11.52 16.25 -16.97
CA GLY A 201 -10.37 17.10 -17.31
C GLY A 201 -10.48 18.59 -16.93
N LEU A 202 -11.46 18.99 -16.10
CA LEU A 202 -11.67 20.39 -15.72
C LEU A 202 -10.88 20.79 -14.46
N LEU A 203 -10.11 21.89 -14.55
CA LEU A 203 -9.53 22.60 -13.40
C LEU A 203 -10.61 23.52 -12.79
N TRP A 204 -10.98 23.31 -11.53
CA TRP A 204 -11.89 24.19 -10.77
C TRP A 204 -11.21 25.56 -10.50
N PRO A 205 -11.86 26.73 -10.66
CA PRO A 205 -12.89 27.16 -9.70
C PRO A 205 -14.08 27.93 -10.28
N GLN A 206 -15.31 27.65 -9.85
CA GLN A 206 -16.37 28.67 -9.74
C GLN A 206 -17.41 28.36 -8.66
N THR A 207 -17.14 28.78 -7.42
CA THR A 207 -18.06 29.60 -6.59
C THR A 207 -17.28 30.23 -5.46
#